data_AF-A0A6I0ZC01-F1
#
_entry.id   AF-A0A6I0ZC01-F1
#
_cell.length_a   1.000
_cell.length_b   1.000
_cell.length_c   1.000
_cell.angle_alpha   90.00
_cell.angle_beta   90.00
_cell.angle_gamma   90.00
#
_symmetry.space_group_name_H-M   'P 1'
#
loop_
_entity.id
_entity.type
_entity.pdbx_description
1 polymer ?
#
loop_
_entity_poly.entity_id
_entity_poly.type
_entity_poly.pdbx_seq_one_letter_code
_entity_poly.pdbx_strand_id
1 'polypeptide(L)'
;MIKDEYTIENDYPLMESINHYAKISNNDDYKYKFIEIMKRIETEDVVFLSDLLLLETEFKCPIRVQLVKGSVFYLREQISRISEVNRFLGRRIGKNRDRKLDFNHLRNAINATW
;
A
#
# COMPACT_ATOMS: atom_id res chain seq x y z
N MET A 1 6.81 30.18 8.22
CA MET A 1 5.87 29.07 8.41
C MET A 1 6.61 27.81 8.02
N ILE A 2 7.00 27.01 9.00
CA ILE A 2 7.46 25.64 8.75
C ILE A 2 6.21 24.94 8.23
N LYS A 3 6.23 24.50 6.95
CA LYS A 3 5.20 23.56 6.48
C LYS A 3 5.40 22.33 7.35
N ASP A 4 4.38 21.91 8.09
CA ASP A 4 4.40 20.59 8.74
C ASP A 4 4.70 19.56 7.65
N GLU A 5 5.95 19.09 7.60
CA GLU A 5 6.34 18.04 6.68
C GLU A 5 5.56 16.80 7.07
N TYR A 6 4.87 16.22 6.10
CA TYR A 6 4.17 14.97 6.32
C TYR A 6 5.19 13.93 6.80
N THR A 7 4.85 13.25 7.89
CA THR A 7 5.55 12.05 8.35
C THR A 7 4.50 10.97 8.57
N ILE A 8 4.86 9.72 8.28
CA ILE A 8 3.96 8.57 8.49
C ILE A 8 3.49 8.50 9.94
N GLU A 9 4.35 8.87 10.90
CA GLU A 9 3.99 8.90 12.32
C GLU A 9 2.89 9.91 12.67
N ASN A 10 2.76 10.97 11.86
CA ASN A 10 1.70 11.97 12.00
C ASN A 10 0.43 11.60 11.21
N ASP A 11 0.46 10.56 10.36
CA ASP A 11 -0.69 10.04 9.63
C ASP A 11 -1.53 9.12 10.54
N TYR A 12 -2.40 9.73 11.35
CA TYR A 12 -3.21 9.02 12.33
C TYR A 12 -3.99 7.82 11.74
N PRO A 13 -4.71 7.95 10.59
CA PRO A 13 -5.40 6.81 9.97
C PRO A 13 -4.46 5.66 9.56
N LEU A 14 -3.31 5.98 8.96
CA LEU A 14 -2.33 4.97 8.59
C LEU A 14 -1.74 4.28 9.82
N MET A 15 -1.42 5.06 10.86
CA MET A 15 -0.89 4.52 12.11
C MET A 15 -1.89 3.63 12.84
N GLU A 16 -3.19 3.96 12.83
CA GLU A 16 -4.23 3.06 13.36
C GLU A 16 -4.27 1.74 12.59
N SER A 17 -4.19 1.78 11.26
CA SER A 17 -4.15 0.57 10.43
C SER A 17 -2.91 -0.28 10.73
N ILE A 18 -1.74 0.35 10.84
CA ILE A 18 -0.50 -0.35 11.21
C ILE A 18 -0.63 -0.98 12.59
N ASN A 19 -1.15 -0.25 13.58
CA ASN A 19 -1.36 -0.78 14.94
C ASN A 19 -2.34 -1.96 14.94
N HIS A 20 -3.41 -1.89 14.14
CA HIS A 20 -4.37 -2.98 13.99
C HIS A 20 -3.69 -4.26 13.51
N TYR A 21 -2.91 -4.18 12.42
CA TYR A 21 -2.21 -5.36 11.87
C TYR A 21 -1.08 -5.87 12.75
N ALA A 22 -0.34 -4.97 13.41
CA ALA A 22 0.65 -5.36 14.41
C ALA A 22 -0.01 -6.15 15.56
N LYS A 23 -1.16 -5.71 16.06
CA LYS A 23 -1.91 -6.41 17.13
C LYS A 23 -2.37 -7.80 16.70
N ILE A 24 -2.90 -7.95 15.48
CA ILE A 24 -3.35 -9.25 14.96
C ILE A 24 -2.19 -10.22 14.72
N SER A 25 -1.01 -9.70 14.44
CA SER A 25 0.19 -10.52 14.25
C SER A 25 0.79 -11.09 15.53
N ASN A 26 0.43 -10.53 16.70
CA ASN A 26 1.03 -10.85 17.99
C ASN A 26 2.57 -10.70 18.00
N ASN A 27 3.09 -9.71 17.25
CA ASN A 27 4.51 -9.39 17.15
C ASN A 27 4.73 -7.87 17.25
N ASP A 28 5.37 -7.42 18.32
CA ASP A 28 5.59 -6.00 18.58
C ASP A 28 6.56 -5.35 17.56
N ASP A 29 7.48 -6.13 16.98
CA ASP A 29 8.42 -5.65 15.96
C ASP A 29 7.75 -5.39 14.61
N TYR A 30 6.58 -5.98 14.36
CA TYR A 30 5.86 -5.77 13.10
C TYR A 30 5.44 -4.33 12.90
N LYS A 31 5.11 -3.61 13.97
CA LYS A 31 4.78 -2.19 13.85
C LYS A 31 5.93 -1.42 13.20
N TYR A 32 7.15 -1.61 13.68
CA TYR A 32 8.34 -0.93 13.16
C TYR A 32 8.63 -1.35 11.72
N LYS A 33 8.58 -2.65 11.41
CA LYS A 33 8.80 -3.16 10.05
C LYS A 33 7.77 -2.62 9.05
N PHE A 34 6.50 -2.54 9.44
CA PHE A 34 5.46 -1.98 8.59
C PHE A 34 5.74 -0.49 8.32
N ILE A 35 6.07 0.29 9.36
CA ILE A 35 6.44 1.70 9.20
C ILE A 35 7.64 1.87 8.27
N GLU A 36 8.68 1.05 8.40
CA GLU A 36 9.85 1.09 7.51
C GLU A 36 9.50 0.81 6.04
N ILE A 37 8.64 -0.19 5.78
CA ILE A 37 8.13 -0.47 4.44
C ILE A 37 7.39 0.76 3.89
N MET A 38 6.52 1.38 4.70
CA MET A 38 5.77 2.55 4.27
C MET A 38 6.67 3.76 3.98
N LYS A 39 7.67 4.03 4.83
CA LYS A 39 8.66 5.11 4.62
C LYS A 39 9.46 4.91 3.34
N ARG A 40 9.89 3.67 3.08
CA ARG A 40 10.62 3.34 1.85
C ARG A 40 9.76 3.60 0.62
N ILE A 41 8.53 3.12 0.62
CA ILE A 41 7.58 3.32 -0.49
C ILE A 41 7.26 4.80 -0.70
N GLU A 42 7.05 5.56 0.37
CA GLU A 42 6.80 6.99 0.31
C GLU A 42 7.98 7.72 -0.34
N THR A 43 9.21 7.41 0.09
CA THR A 43 10.45 8.01 -0.43
C THR A 43 10.66 7.69 -1.91
N GLU A 44 10.39 6.45 -2.31
CA GLU A 44 10.52 6.00 -3.71
C GLU A 44 9.33 6.46 -4.58
N ASP A 45 8.22 6.88 -3.96
CA ASP A 45 6.90 7.16 -4.57
C ASP A 45 6.47 6.08 -5.58
N VAL A 46 6.78 4.83 -5.24
CA VAL A 46 6.60 3.66 -6.09
C VAL A 46 6.31 2.43 -5.24
N VAL A 47 5.17 1.78 -5.49
CA VAL A 47 4.83 0.48 -4.89
C VAL A 47 5.16 -0.65 -5.87
N PHE A 48 5.88 -1.67 -5.40
CA PHE A 48 6.10 -2.91 -6.16
C PHE A 48 5.12 -4.00 -5.74
N LEU A 49 4.91 -4.98 -6.63
CA LEU A 49 4.09 -6.15 -6.32
C LEU A 49 4.65 -6.92 -5.10
N SER A 50 5.97 -7.00 -4.97
CA SER A 50 6.64 -7.63 -3.82
C SER A 50 6.23 -7.00 -2.50
N ASP A 51 6.03 -5.68 -2.47
CA ASP A 51 5.64 -4.97 -1.25
C ASP A 51 4.21 -5.32 -0.84
N LEU A 52 3.30 -5.37 -1.80
CA LEU A 52 1.92 -5.80 -1.53
C LEU A 52 1.87 -7.26 -1.07
N LEU A 53 2.66 -8.13 -1.71
CA LEU A 53 2.75 -9.53 -1.31
C LEU A 53 3.28 -9.64 0.12
N LEU A 54 4.35 -8.92 0.46
CA LEU A 54 4.94 -8.90 1.79
C LEU A 54 3.92 -8.45 2.85
N LEU A 55 3.25 -7.32 2.60
CA LEU A 55 2.22 -6.77 3.48
C LEU A 55 1.04 -7.75 3.68
N GLU A 56 0.65 -8.48 2.65
CA GLU A 56 -0.42 -9.47 2.75
C GLU A 56 0.02 -10.76 3.45
N THR A 57 1.21 -11.28 3.15
CA THR A 57 1.67 -12.57 3.67
C THR A 57 2.19 -12.46 5.09
N GLU A 58 2.99 -11.44 5.38
CA GLU A 58 3.60 -11.28 6.71
C GLU A 58 2.66 -10.55 7.66
N PHE A 59 2.02 -9.47 7.21
CA PHE A 59 1.23 -8.58 8.07
C PHE A 59 -0.28 -8.85 8.02
N LYS A 60 -0.72 -9.81 7.19
CA LYS A 60 -2.14 -10.17 7.00
C LYS A 60 -3.02 -8.98 6.60
N CYS A 61 -2.43 -7.98 5.93
CA CYS A 61 -3.12 -6.77 5.49
C CYS A 61 -3.64 -6.97 4.05
N PRO A 62 -4.95 -7.20 3.81
CA PRO A 62 -5.50 -7.62 2.50
C PRO A 62 -5.62 -6.46 1.48
N ILE A 63 -4.50 -5.81 1.16
CA ILE A 63 -4.45 -4.56 0.39
C ILE A 63 -4.96 -4.73 -1.04
N ARG A 64 -4.60 -5.81 -1.74
CA ARG A 64 -5.01 -6.03 -3.15
C ARG A 64 -6.52 -6.17 -3.30
N VAL A 65 -7.21 -6.69 -2.29
CA VAL A 65 -8.69 -6.73 -2.27
C VAL A 65 -9.26 -5.31 -2.24
N GLN A 66 -8.67 -4.43 -1.43
CA GLN A 66 -9.11 -3.03 -1.36
C GLN A 66 -8.74 -2.23 -2.61
N LEU A 67 -7.59 -2.53 -3.23
CA LEU A 67 -7.26 -1.95 -4.54
C LEU A 67 -8.28 -2.33 -5.61
N VAL A 68 -8.81 -3.55 -5.61
CA VAL A 68 -9.89 -3.97 -6.54
C VAL A 68 -11.24 -3.34 -6.18
N LYS A 69 -11.54 -3.12 -4.89
CA LYS A 69 -12.81 -2.48 -4.47
C LYS A 69 -12.82 -0.96 -4.69
N GLY A 70 -11.71 -0.31 -4.40
CA GLY A 70 -11.52 1.14 -4.54
C GLY A 70 -11.16 1.58 -5.95
N SER A 71 -10.99 0.65 -6.89
CA SER A 71 -10.70 0.98 -8.29
C SER A 71 -11.94 1.54 -8.97
N VAL A 72 -12.15 2.85 -8.86
CA VAL A 72 -13.06 3.54 -9.77
C VAL A 72 -12.41 3.60 -11.16
N PHE A 73 -11.10 3.90 -11.25
CA PHE A 73 -10.25 3.67 -12.43
C PHE A 73 -8.79 3.79 -11.98
N TYR A 74 -8.02 2.69 -11.95
CA TYR A 74 -6.57 2.85 -11.94
C TYR A 74 -6.13 2.99 -13.39
N LEU A 75 -5.53 4.13 -13.75
CA LEU A 75 -4.89 4.32 -15.07
C LEU A 75 -5.87 4.35 -16.23
N ARG A 76 -7.10 4.81 -15.99
CA ARG A 76 -8.22 4.79 -16.96
C ARG A 76 -8.65 3.39 -17.39
N GLU A 77 -8.25 2.36 -16.65
CA GLU A 77 -8.70 0.98 -16.81
C GLU A 77 -9.44 0.55 -15.54
N GLN A 78 -10.58 -0.15 -15.72
CA GLN A 78 -11.28 -0.75 -14.61
C GLN A 78 -10.51 -2.00 -14.19
N ILE A 79 -10.05 -2.02 -12.93
CA ILE A 79 -9.49 -3.22 -12.32
C ILE A 79 -10.65 -3.94 -11.64
N SER A 80 -10.84 -5.21 -11.97
CA SER A 80 -11.93 -6.04 -11.43
C SER A 80 -11.42 -7.29 -10.71
N ARG A 81 -10.13 -7.63 -10.88
CA ARG A 81 -9.53 -8.85 -10.35
C ARG A 81 -8.13 -8.60 -9.80
N ILE A 82 -7.74 -9.39 -8.80
CA ILE A 82 -6.38 -9.38 -8.22
C ILE A 82 -5.31 -9.69 -9.29
N SER A 83 -5.61 -10.55 -10.26
CA SER A 83 -4.67 -10.87 -11.35
C SER A 83 -4.32 -9.65 -12.20
N GLU A 84 -5.22 -8.68 -12.32
CA GLU A 84 -4.99 -7.43 -13.04
C GLU A 84 -4.08 -6.50 -12.24
N VAL A 85 -4.25 -6.42 -10.91
CA VAL A 85 -3.31 -5.74 -10.00
C VAL A 85 -1.91 -6.36 -10.09
N ASN A 86 -1.82 -7.68 -10.07
CA ASN A 86 -0.53 -8.38 -10.18
C ASN A 86 0.13 -8.13 -11.53
N ARG A 87 -0.63 -8.20 -12.64
CA ARG A 87 -0.11 -7.88 -13.99
C ARG A 87 0.35 -6.42 -14.06
N PHE A 88 -0.39 -5.52 -13.44
CA PHE A 88 -0.10 -4.10 -13.38
C PHE A 88 1.24 -3.81 -12.68
N LEU A 89 1.41 -4.33 -11.46
CA LEU A 89 2.58 -4.04 -10.63
C LEU A 89 3.78 -4.94 -10.93
N GLY A 90 3.53 -6.15 -11.45
CA GLY A 90 4.57 -7.14 -11.73
C GLY A 90 5.19 -7.02 -13.14
N ARG A 91 4.56 -6.31 -14.08
CA ARG A 91 5.06 -6.17 -15.45
C ARG A 91 5.01 -4.71 -15.94
N ARG A 92 6.13 -4.00 -15.77
CA ARG A 92 6.35 -2.66 -16.35
C ARG A 92 6.88 -2.74 -17.79
N ILE A 93 6.09 -3.33 -18.69
CA ILE A 93 6.42 -3.46 -20.12
C ILE A 93 5.31 -2.86 -20.99
N GLY A 94 5.66 -2.38 -22.18
CA GLY A 94 4.71 -1.81 -23.13
C GLY A 94 3.89 -0.66 -22.52
N LYS A 95 2.55 -0.71 -22.65
CA LYS A 95 1.61 0.31 -22.14
C LYS A 95 1.64 0.51 -20.61
N ASN A 96 2.31 -0.38 -19.87
CA ASN A 96 2.43 -0.35 -18.40
C ASN A 96 3.80 0.15 -17.90
N ARG A 97 4.72 0.54 -18.79
CA ARG A 97 6.09 0.91 -18.42
C ARG A 97 6.15 2.08 -17.43
N ASP A 98 5.35 3.12 -17.68
CA ASP A 98 5.36 4.36 -16.90
C ASP A 98 4.28 4.39 -15.82
N ARG A 99 3.56 3.28 -15.66
CA ARG A 99 2.45 3.21 -14.74
C ARG A 99 2.93 2.72 -13.37
N LYS A 100 2.53 3.43 -12.32
CA LYS A 100 2.87 3.12 -10.92
C LYS A 100 1.64 3.23 -10.03
N LEU A 101 1.64 2.49 -8.93
CA LEU A 101 0.77 2.78 -7.78
C LEU A 101 1.55 3.74 -6.89
N ASP A 102 1.01 4.94 -6.69
CA ASP A 102 1.59 5.95 -5.80
C ASP A 102 1.27 5.64 -4.33
N PHE A 103 1.99 6.33 -3.43
CA PHE A 103 1.84 6.14 -2.00
C PHE A 103 0.43 6.45 -1.48
N ASN A 104 -0.22 7.50 -2.00
CA ASN A 104 -1.54 7.91 -1.50
C ASN A 104 -2.62 6.87 -1.79
N HIS A 105 -2.61 6.26 -2.98
CA HIS A 105 -3.52 5.18 -3.31
C HIS A 105 -3.26 3.93 -2.47
N LEU A 106 -2.00 3.60 -2.21
CA LEU A 106 -1.64 2.52 -1.28
C LEU A 106 -2.16 2.82 0.13
N ARG A 107 -1.88 4.01 0.66
CA ARG A 107 -2.32 4.43 1.98
C ARG A 107 -3.84 4.31 2.12
N ASN A 108 -4.58 4.83 1.16
CA ASN A 108 -6.04 4.77 1.18
C ASN A 108 -6.54 3.33 1.11
N ALA A 109 -5.89 2.46 0.34
CA ALA A 109 -6.22 1.04 0.29
C ALA A 109 -5.97 0.34 1.64
N ILE A 110 -4.84 0.61 2.30
CA ILE A 110 -4.53 0.10 3.65
C ILE A 110 -5.56 0.60 4.67
N ASN A 111 -5.93 1.87 4.65
CA ASN A 111 -6.91 2.41 5.59
C ASN A 111 -8.32 1.83 5.40
N ALA A 112 -8.59 1.20 4.26
CA ALA A 112 -9.87 0.56 3.96
C ALA A 112 -9.89 -0.96 4.26
N THR A 113 -8.80 -1.55 4.76
CA THR A 113 -8.70 -3.01 4.91
C THR A 113 -9.39 -3.60 6.15
N TRP A 114 -9.82 -2.78 7.12
CA TRP A 114 -10.40 -3.24 8.39
C TRP A 114 -11.54 -2.35 8.88
#